data_AF-A0A3P7LNC7-F1
#
_entry.id   AF-A0A3P7LNC7-F1
#
_cell.length_a   1.000
_cell.length_b   1.000
_cell.length_c   1.000
_cell.angle_alpha   90.00
_cell.angle_beta   90.00
_cell.angle_gamma   90.00
#
_symmetry.space_group_name_H-M   'P 1'
#
loop_
_entity.id
_entity.type
_entity.pdbx_description
1 polymer ?
#
loop_
_entity_poly.entity_id
_entity_poly.type
_entity_poly.pdbx_seq_one_letter_code
_entity_poly.pdbx_strand_id
1 'polypeptide(L)' 'MDGVIDKLSTDKRVEKSGTATHLYVDYVNLPRAVKKGSRIFIDDGLISLLVEEVSENSVMCEVENGGMLGNRKVSGNYF' A
#
# COMPACT_ATOMS: atom_id res chain seq x y z
N MET A 1 -19.56 -1.31 6.82
CA MET A 1 -18.72 -0.15 6.42
C MET A 1 -17.37 -0.76 6.20
N ASP A 2 -17.17 -1.36 5.03
CA ASP A 2 -16.10 -2.34 4.81
C ASP A 2 -15.20 -1.82 3.69
N GLY A 3 -14.57 -0.67 3.94
CA GLY A 3 -13.43 -0.24 3.15
C GLY A 3 -12.33 -1.27 3.32
N VAL A 4 -11.76 -1.74 2.21
CA VAL A 4 -10.61 -2.64 2.25
C VAL A 4 -9.43 -1.81 2.76
N ILE A 5 -8.92 -2.16 3.94
CA ILE A 5 -7.74 -1.52 4.53
C ILE A 5 -6.51 -2.32 4.09
N ASP A 6 -5.65 -1.68 3.32
CA ASP A 6 -4.38 -2.23 2.89
C ASP A 6 -3.28 -1.70 3.81
N LYS A 7 -2.50 -2.63 4.37
CA LYS A 7 -1.31 -2.30 5.15
C LYS A 7 -0.07 -2.38 4.26
N LEU A 8 0.59 -1.25 4.06
CA LEU A 8 1.89 -1.16 3.41
C LEU A 8 2.98 -1.27 4.48
N SER A 9 3.81 -2.30 4.42
CA SER A 9 4.89 -2.56 5.38
C SER A 9 6.25 -2.40 4.71
N THR A 10 7.17 -1.68 5.35
CA THR A 10 8.57 -1.60 4.91
C THR A 10 9.45 -2.69 5.52
N ASP A 11 8.86 -3.56 6.36
CA ASP A 11 9.56 -4.67 7.00
C ASP A 11 9.85 -5.79 6.00
N LYS A 12 11.14 -6.00 5.71
CA LYS A 12 11.61 -7.04 4.79
C LYS A 12 11.19 -8.46 5.20
N ARG A 13 10.86 -8.70 6.47
CA ARG A 13 10.37 -10.02 6.94
C ARG A 13 9.06 -10.44 6.26
N VAL A 14 8.26 -9.48 5.80
CA VAL A 14 6.98 -9.75 5.13
C VAL A 14 7.05 -9.65 3.60
N GLU A 15 8.25 -9.46 3.03
CA GLU A 15 8.49 -9.36 1.58
C GLU A 15 7.85 -10.51 0.79
N LYS A 16 7.92 -11.73 1.34
CA LYS A 16 7.40 -12.95 0.68
C LYS A 16 6.03 -13.39 1.20
N SER A 17 5.43 -12.65 2.14
CA SER A 17 4.15 -12.99 2.77
C SER A 17 3.07 -11.95 2.48
N GLY A 18 3.21 -11.18 1.39
CA GLY A 18 2.21 -10.22 0.97
C GLY A 18 0.87 -10.89 0.63
N THR A 19 -0.22 -10.29 1.07
CA THR A 19 -1.60 -10.68 0.76
C THR A 19 -2.33 -9.51 0.10
N ALA A 20 -3.57 -9.74 -0.34
CA ALA A 20 -4.41 -8.68 -0.91
C ALA A 20 -4.68 -7.50 0.05
N THR A 21 -4.43 -7.65 1.35
CA THR A 21 -4.62 -6.60 2.37
C THR A 21 -3.34 -6.20 3.10
N HIS A 22 -2.21 -6.85 2.79
CA HIS A 22 -0.91 -6.58 3.39
C HIS A 22 0.17 -6.65 2.31
N LEU A 23 0.74 -5.51 1.93
CA LEU A 23 1.76 -5.42 0.90
C LEU A 23 3.09 -5.02 1.51
N TYR A 24 4.16 -5.61 1.01
CA TYR A 24 5.51 -5.14 1.27
C TYR A 24 5.87 -4.04 0.26
N VAL A 25 6.51 -2.98 0.74
CA VAL A 25 7.09 -1.92 -0.07
C VAL A 25 8.57 -1.79 0.29
N ASP A 26 9.43 -1.76 -0.71
CA ASP A 26 10.88 -1.59 -0.52
C ASP A 26 11.30 -0.13 -0.31
N TYR A 27 10.36 0.81 -0.49
CA TYR A 27 10.55 2.21 -0.16
C TYR A 27 10.51 2.45 1.36
N VAL A 28 11.64 2.22 2.03
CA VAL A 28 11.79 2.30 3.50
C VAL A 28 11.39 3.67 4.08
N ASN A 29 11.51 4.74 3.28
CA ASN A 29 11.13 6.09 3.70
C ASN A 29 9.64 6.41 3.50
N LEU A 30 8.81 5.46 3.05
CA LEU A 30 7.38 5.69 2.83
C LEU A 30 6.68 6.30 4.06
N PRO A 31 6.83 5.76 5.30
CA PRO A 31 6.16 6.34 6.47
C PRO A 31 6.61 7.77 6.79
N ARG A 32 7.79 8.19 6.32
CA ARG A 32 8.30 9.56 6.49
C ARG A 32 7.87 10.48 5.34
N ALA A 33 7.57 9.92 4.18
CA ALA A 33 7.14 10.65 2.99
C ALA A 33 5.65 10.98 3.03
N VAL A 34 4.85 10.22 3.79
CA VAL A 34 3.39 10.39 3.87
C VAL A 34 2.93 10.71 5.29
N LYS A 35 1.72 11.25 5.38
CA LYS A 35 1.01 11.55 6.63
C LYS A 35 -0.47 11.17 6.47
N LYS A 36 -1.22 11.07 7.57
CA LYS A 36 -2.68 10.88 7.52
C LYS A 36 -3.32 11.89 6.56
N GLY A 37 -4.19 11.41 5.68
CA GLY A 37 -4.83 12.17 4.60
C GLY A 37 -4.01 12.31 3.32
N SER A 38 -2.79 11.75 3.25
CA SER A 38 -2.02 11.70 2.01
C SER A 38 -2.61 10.67 1.05
N ARG A 39 -2.42 10.87 -0.26
CA ARG A 39 -2.82 9.93 -1.29
C ARG A 39 -1.60 9.26 -1.91
N ILE A 40 -1.64 7.94 -2.01
CA ILE A 40 -0.65 7.12 -2.71
C ILE A 40 -1.30 6.63 -3.99
N PHE A 41 -0.62 6.79 -5.12
CA PHE A 41 -1.09 6.36 -6.43
C PHE A 41 -0.25 5.19 -6.92
N ILE A 42 -0.92 4.14 -7.39
CA ILE A 42 -0.28 2.94 -7.97
C ILE A 42 -0.79 2.80 -9.41
N ASP A 43 0.10 2.33 -10.30
CA ASP A 43 -0.19 2.04 -11.71
C ASP A 43 -0.72 3.27 -12.47
N ASP A 44 0.14 4.28 -12.65
CA ASP A 44 -0.16 5.57 -13.32
C ASP A 44 -1.44 6.29 -12.80
N GLY A 45 -1.81 6.02 -11.54
CA GLY A 45 -2.99 6.61 -10.89
C GLY A 45 -4.28 5.82 -11.05
N LEU A 46 -4.22 4.59 -11.59
CA LEU A 46 -5.37 3.69 -11.68
C LEU A 46 -5.86 3.21 -10.30
N ILE A 47 -4.95 3.13 -9.32
CA ILE A 47 -5.27 2.82 -7.94
C ILE A 47 -4.88 4.01 -7.05
N SER A 48 -5.79 4.47 -6.21
CA SER A 48 -5.56 5.50 -5.20
C SER A 48 -5.85 4.98 -3.80
N LEU A 49 -4.86 5.11 -2.92
CA LEU A 49 -4.93 4.73 -1.51
C LEU A 49 -4.90 6.01 -0.65
N LEU A 50 -5.84 6.14 0.28
CA LEU A 50 -5.88 7.21 1.26
C LEU A 50 -5.19 6.74 2.55
N VAL A 51 -4.17 7.46 2.98
CA VAL A 51 -3.44 7.14 4.21
C VAL A 51 -4.29 7.47 5.43
N GLU A 52 -4.67 6.44 6.18
CA GLU A 52 -5.46 6.58 7.41
C GLU A 52 -4.58 6.66 8.64
N GLU A 53 -3.49 5.88 8.67
CA GLU A 53 -2.55 5.84 9.79
C GLU A 53 -1.13 5.61 9.31
N VAL A 54 -0.18 6.26 9.97
CA VAL A 54 1.25 6.08 9.73
C VAL A 54 1.90 5.60 11.03
N SER A 55 2.52 4.44 10.97
CA SER A 55 3.35 3.86 12.02
C SER A 55 4.82 3.92 11.62
N GLU A 56 5.74 3.58 12.53
CA GLU A 56 7.19 3.64 12.30
C GLU A 56 7.65 2.87 11.05
N ASN A 57 7.10 1.65 10.84
CA ASN A 57 7.49 0.75 9.76
C ASN A 57 6.32 0.31 8.86
N SER A 58 5.16 0.96 9.00
CA SER A 58 3.99 0.62 8.19
C SER A 58 3.04 1.78 8.01
N VAL A 59 2.29 1.76 6.92
CA VAL A 59 1.23 2.73 6.60
C VAL A 59 -0.06 1.94 6.40
N MET A 60 -1.11 2.31 7.12
CA MET A 60 -2.46 1.81 6.85
C MET A 60 -3.16 2.79 5.90
N CYS A 61 -3.75 2.24 4.86
CA CYS A 61 -4.47 3.02 3.88
C CYS A 61 -5.78 2.35 3.49
N GLU A 62 -6.76 3.18 3.17
CA GLU A 62 -8.04 2.76 2.61
C GLU A 62 -8.00 2.90 1.09
N VAL A 63 -8.49 1.88 0.38
CA VAL A 63 -8.59 1.93 -1.08
C VAL A 63 -9.75 2.86 -1.48
N GLU A 64 -9.45 4.07 -1.99
CA GLU A 64 -10.47 5.01 -2.49
C GLU A 64 -10.99 4.60 -3.87
N ASN A 65 -10.10 4.16 -4.76
CA ASN A 65 -10.44 3.86 -6.15
C ASN A 65 -9.39 2.88 -6.68
N GLY A 66 -9.76 1.66 -7.06
CA GLY A 66 -8.75 0.67 -7.48
C GLY A 66 -9.16 -0.78 -7.43
N GLY A 67 -10.42 -1.06 -7.80
CA GLY A 67 -11.05 -2.39 -7.89
C GLY A 67 -10.17 -3.54 -7.43
N MET A 68 -10.33 -3.96 -6.17
CA MET A 68 -9.75 -5.13 -5.53
C MET A 68 -8.33 -5.49 -6.03
N LEU A 69 -7.30 -5.17 -5.23
CA LEU A 69 -5.91 -5.65 -5.31
C LEU A 69 -5.79 -7.19 -5.12
N GLY A 70 -6.79 -7.94 -5.55
CA GLY A 70 -6.88 -9.39 -5.52
C GLY A 70 -6.25 -9.99 -6.77
N ASN A 71 -5.07 -10.58 -6.57
CA ASN A 71 -4.58 -11.73 -7.33
C ASN A 71 -4.20 -11.57 -8.81
N ARG A 72 -3.85 -10.37 -9.28
CA ARG A 72 -3.23 -10.22 -10.60
C ARG A 72 -1.87 -9.58 -10.53
N LYS A 73 -0.88 -10.43 -10.25
CA LYS A 73 0.44 -10.48 -10.91
C LYS A 73 0.83 -9.14 -11.56
N VAL A 74 1.48 -8.26 -10.82
CA VAL A 74 2.28 -7.19 -11.43
C VAL A 74 3.58 -7.85 -11.90
N SER A 75 3.49 -8.60 -13.00
CA SER A 75 4.67 -8.90 -13.82
C SER A 75 4.99 -7.64 -14.60
N GLY A 76 5.66 -6.70 -13.94
CA GLY A 76 6.06 -5.44 -14.52
C GLY A 76 6.93 -4.75 -13.50
N ASN A 77 8.24 -4.74 -13.77
CA ASN A 77 9.20 -3.89 -13.09
C ASN A 77 8.63 -2.48 -13.02
N TYR A 78 8.26 -2.02 -11.84
CA TYR A 78 8.18 -0.60 -11.57
C TYR A 78 8.95 -0.36 -10.27
N PHE A 79 9.93 0.52 -10.47
CA PHE A 79 11.07 0.96 -9.66
C PHE A 79 10.96 0.88 -8.14
#